data_AF-A0A849ZA77-F1
#
_entry.id   AF-A0A849ZA77-F1
#
_cell.length_a   1.000
_cell.length_b   1.000
_cell.length_c   1.000
_cell.angle_alpha   90.00
_cell.angle_beta   90.00
_cell.angle_gamma   90.00
#
_symmetry.space_group_name_H-M   'P 1'
#
loop_
_entity.id
_entity.type
_entity.pdbx_description
1 polymer ?
#
loop_
_entity_poly.entity_id
_entity_poly.type
_entity_poly.pdbx_seq_one_letter_code
_entity_poly.pdbx_strand_id
1 'polypeptide(L)'
;MLSVFEVHLVPGSDTSSLISDEIKKETKAQVMTVAEAKAVGFGGLPDLGPDVRLIAVAKRDGQWIQRALERSEIVSGFKIHEVD
;
A
#
# COMPACT_ATOMS: atom_id res chain seq x y z
N MET A 1 -5.45 -2.03 -15.42
CA MET A 1 -4.15 -1.58 -14.89
C MET A 1 -4.27 -0.82 -13.58
N LEU A 2 -4.04 -1.55 -12.51
CA LEU A 2 -3.90 -1.13 -11.13
C LEU A 2 -2.41 -1.22 -10.75
N SER A 3 -1.93 -0.31 -9.90
CA SER A 3 -0.65 -0.45 -9.21
C SER A 3 -0.91 -0.86 -7.77
N VAL A 4 -0.21 -1.90 -7.30
CA VAL A 4 -0.27 -2.39 -5.92
C VAL A 4 1.08 -2.18 -5.28
N PHE A 5 1.11 -1.42 -4.19
CA PHE A 5 2.33 -1.23 -3.39
C PHE A 5 2.32 -2.23 -2.23
N GLU A 6 3.33 -3.09 -2.16
CA GLU A 6 3.66 -3.90 -0.99
C GLU A 6 4.57 -3.08 -0.09
N VAL A 7 4.02 -2.56 1.00
CA VAL A 7 4.70 -1.64 1.90
C VAL A 7 5.05 -2.37 3.19
N HIS A 8 6.34 -2.46 3.46
CA HIS A 8 6.88 -2.98 4.71
C HIS A 8 7.04 -1.81 5.68
N LEU A 9 6.54 -2.01 6.90
CA LEU A 9 6.51 -0.99 7.92
C LEU A 9 7.59 -1.25 8.98
N VAL A 10 7.94 -0.21 9.71
CA VAL A 10 8.70 -0.37 10.96
C VAL A 10 7.78 -1.04 11.98
N PRO A 11 8.22 -2.12 12.67
CA PRO A 11 7.37 -2.85 13.61
C PRO A 11 6.75 -1.95 14.68
N GLY A 12 5.44 -2.14 14.92
CA GLY A 12 4.69 -1.37 15.91
C GLY A 12 4.30 0.06 15.49
N SER A 13 4.56 0.44 14.23
CA SER A 13 4.12 1.73 13.70
C SER A 13 2.60 1.81 13.53
N ASP A 14 2.03 2.98 13.80
CA ASP A 14 0.64 3.25 13.47
C ASP A 14 0.48 3.49 11.97
N THR A 15 -0.39 2.70 11.34
CA THR A 15 -0.66 2.77 9.90
C THR A 15 -1.70 3.81 9.51
N SER A 16 -2.36 4.44 10.49
CA SER A 16 -3.38 5.48 10.24
C SER A 16 -2.84 6.64 9.40
N SER A 17 -1.56 6.97 9.60
CA SER A 17 -0.82 8.05 8.94
C SER A 17 0.02 7.62 7.73
N LEU A 18 -0.02 6.33 7.33
CA LEU A 18 0.80 5.81 6.23
C LEU A 18 0.60 6.59 4.92
N ILE A 19 -0.65 6.98 4.66
CA ILE A 19 -1.01 7.90 3.59
C ILE A 19 -1.99 8.90 4.18
N SER A 20 -1.80 10.19 3.87
CA SER A 20 -2.71 11.24 4.31
C SER A 20 -4.11 11.07 3.71
N ASP A 21 -5.12 11.54 4.42
CA ASP A 21 -6.50 11.43 3.95
C ASP A 21 -6.75 12.24 2.67
N GLU A 22 -5.97 13.30 2.44
CA GLU A 22 -5.95 14.04 1.17
C GLU A 22 -5.53 13.13 0.01
N ILE A 23 -4.40 12.42 0.14
CA ILE A 23 -3.93 11.50 -0.91
C ILE A 23 -4.93 10.37 -1.12
N LYS A 24 -5.50 9.78 -0.05
CA LYS A 24 -6.55 8.76 -0.18
C LYS A 24 -7.76 9.29 -0.94
N LYS A 25 -8.18 10.53 -0.64
CA LYS A 25 -9.36 11.16 -1.28
C LYS A 25 -9.13 11.44 -2.75
N GLU A 26 -7.97 11.96 -3.13
CA GLU A 26 -7.62 12.31 -4.52
C GLU A 26 -7.38 11.06 -5.37
N THR A 27 -6.60 10.11 -4.87
CA THR A 27 -6.16 8.93 -5.63
C THR A 27 -7.12 7.75 -5.56
N LYS A 28 -8.08 7.79 -4.62
CA LYS A 28 -8.94 6.64 -4.26
C LYS A 28 -8.16 5.39 -3.87
N ALA A 29 -6.93 5.57 -3.36
CA ALA A 29 -6.10 4.47 -2.92
C ALA A 29 -6.77 3.69 -1.79
N GLN A 30 -6.73 2.36 -1.90
CA GLN A 30 -7.20 1.44 -0.86
C GLN A 30 -6.00 0.88 -0.12
N VAL A 31 -5.91 1.18 1.18
CA VAL A 31 -4.90 0.59 2.08
C VAL A 31 -5.54 -0.61 2.75
N MET A 32 -4.88 -1.76 2.69
CA MET A 32 -5.39 -3.01 3.23
C MET A 32 -4.27 -3.85 3.83
N THR A 33 -4.63 -4.69 4.78
CA THR A 33 -3.77 -5.78 5.24
C THR A 33 -3.69 -6.89 4.19
N VAL A 34 -2.73 -7.81 4.34
CA VAL A 34 -2.62 -8.99 3.47
C VAL A 34 -3.89 -9.85 3.54
N ALA A 35 -4.51 -9.96 4.71
CA ALA A 35 -5.74 -10.72 4.90
C ALA A 35 -6.93 -10.09 4.16
N GLU A 36 -7.09 -8.76 4.25
CA GLU A 36 -8.13 -8.02 3.52
C GLU A 36 -7.91 -8.08 2.01
N ALA A 37 -6.67 -7.99 1.54
CA ALA A 37 -6.35 -8.15 0.12
C ALA A 37 -6.77 -9.51 -0.42
N LYS A 38 -6.49 -10.59 0.33
CA LYS A 38 -6.96 -11.94 -0.01
C LYS A 38 -8.48 -12.00 -0.05
N ALA A 39 -9.17 -11.37 0.90
CA ALA A 39 -10.63 -11.36 0.97
C ALA A 39 -11.29 -10.64 -0.23
N VAL A 40 -10.64 -9.61 -0.78
CA VAL A 40 -11.15 -8.90 -1.98
C VAL A 40 -10.69 -9.51 -3.30
N GLY A 41 -9.98 -10.65 -3.25
CA GLY A 41 -9.65 -11.45 -4.44
C GLY A 41 -8.22 -11.27 -4.97
N PHE A 42 -7.31 -10.60 -4.26
CA PHE A 42 -5.89 -10.64 -4.62
C PHE A 42 -5.33 -12.03 -4.35
N GLY A 43 -5.10 -12.79 -5.44
CA GLY A 43 -4.46 -14.11 -5.40
C GLY A 43 -2.94 -14.04 -5.36
N GLY A 44 -2.29 -15.14 -4.96
CA GLY A 44 -0.84 -15.29 -5.06
C GLY A 44 -0.01 -14.48 -4.06
N LEU A 45 -0.64 -13.79 -3.11
CA LEU A 45 0.07 -13.06 -2.06
C LEU A 45 0.71 -14.05 -1.06
N PRO A 46 2.05 -14.08 -0.92
CA PRO A 46 2.71 -14.89 0.09
C PRO A 46 2.33 -14.42 1.49
N ASP A 47 2.69 -15.19 2.52
CA ASP A 47 2.61 -14.67 3.88
C ASP A 47 3.71 -13.63 4.07
N LEU A 48 3.29 -12.36 4.19
CA LEU A 48 4.18 -11.20 4.27
C LEU A 48 4.29 -10.67 5.71
N GLY A 49 3.62 -11.32 6.68
CA GLY A 49 3.63 -10.90 8.08
C GLY A 49 2.70 -9.72 8.41
N PRO A 50 2.64 -9.32 9.69
CA PRO A 50 1.66 -8.34 10.20
C PRO A 50 2.01 -6.89 9.88
N ASP A 51 3.30 -6.59 9.69
CA ASP A 51 3.84 -5.24 9.44
C ASP A 51 3.85 -4.89 7.94
N VAL A 52 2.98 -5.53 7.15
CA VAL A 52 2.82 -5.24 5.73
C VAL A 52 1.45 -4.66 5.44
N ARG A 53 1.44 -3.62 4.60
CA ARG A 53 0.24 -3.03 4.01
C ARG A 53 0.32 -3.11 2.50
N LEU A 54 -0.81 -3.39 1.89
CA LEU A 54 -1.01 -3.35 0.45
C LEU A 54 -1.77 -2.08 0.12
N ILE A 55 -1.29 -1.33 -0.87
CA ILE A 55 -1.94 -0.10 -1.32
C ILE A 55 -2.29 -0.25 -2.78
N ALA A 56 -3.57 -0.47 -3.06
CA ALA A 56 -4.12 -0.58 -4.41
C ALA A 56 -4.53 0.80 -4.91
N VAL A 57 -4.06 1.19 -6.09
CA VAL A 57 -4.36 2.50 -6.68
C VAL A 57 -4.41 2.41 -8.22
N ALA A 58 -5.15 3.31 -8.87
CA ALA A 58 -5.08 3.43 -10.32
C ALA A 58 -3.64 3.75 -10.77
N LYS A 59 -3.16 3.13 -11.86
CA LYS A 59 -1.77 3.27 -12.33
C LYS A 59 -1.33 4.73 -12.52
N ARG A 60 -2.24 5.59 -13.01
CA ARG A 60 -1.99 7.04 -13.21
C ARG A 60 -1.65 7.79 -11.92
N ASP A 61 -2.14 7.30 -10.78
CA ASP A 61 -2.01 7.92 -9.47
C ASP A 61 -0.85 7.29 -8.65
N GLY A 62 -0.21 6.23 -9.18
CA GLY A 62 0.86 5.51 -8.49
C GLY A 62 2.06 6.38 -8.09
N GLN A 63 2.41 7.38 -8.91
CA GLN A 63 3.49 8.32 -8.60
C GLN A 63 3.23 9.15 -7.33
N TRP A 64 1.97 9.44 -7.01
CA TRP A 64 1.61 10.15 -5.78
C TRP A 64 1.85 9.27 -4.55
N ILE A 65 1.44 8.01 -4.64
CA ILE A 65 1.65 7.01 -3.59
C ILE A 65 3.14 6.78 -3.36
N GLN A 66 3.91 6.55 -4.42
CA GLN A 66 5.34 6.32 -4.33
C GLN A 66 6.05 7.46 -3.58
N ARG A 67 5.79 8.72 -3.97
CA ARG A 67 6.40 9.90 -3.32
C ARG A 67 5.97 10.11 -1.88
N ALA A 68 4.80 9.60 -1.49
CA ALA A 68 4.34 9.64 -0.11
C ALA A 68 5.09 8.60 0.73
N LEU A 69 5.25 7.39 0.20
CA LEU A 69 5.98 6.30 0.86
C LEU A 69 7.47 6.62 1.03
N GLU A 70 8.12 7.19 0.01
CA GLU A 70 9.53 7.60 0.06
C GLU A 70 9.83 8.65 1.14
N ARG A 71 8.82 9.40 1.58
CA ARG A 71 8.94 10.45 2.61
C ARG A 71 8.46 10.00 3.99
N SER A 72 8.00 8.76 4.11
CA SER A 72 7.39 8.25 5.34
C SER A 72 8.44 7.63 6.26
N GLU A 73 8.50 8.07 7.51
CA GLU A 73 9.42 7.53 8.52
C GLU A 73 9.00 6.14 9.02
N ILE A 74 7.74 5.75 8.82
CA ILE A 74 7.20 4.45 9.25
C ILE A 74 7.33 3.36 8.19
N VAL A 75 7.85 3.69 7.01
CA VAL A 75 8.06 2.75 5.89
C VAL A 75 9.51 2.29 5.90
N SER A 76 9.72 0.99 6.08
CA SER A 76 11.05 0.37 6.00
C SER A 76 11.45 0.02 4.57
N GLY A 77 10.47 -0.15 3.69
CA GLY A 77 10.67 -0.34 2.25
C GLY A 77 9.37 -0.68 1.53
N PHE A 78 9.37 -0.65 0.20
CA PHE A 78 8.21 -1.08 -0.58
C PHE A 78 8.59 -1.69 -1.94
N LYS A 79 7.67 -2.49 -2.48
CA LYS A 79 7.71 -2.98 -3.87
C LYS A 79 6.46 -2.54 -4.61
N ILE A 80 6.57 -2.38 -5.93
CA ILE A 80 5.45 -2.02 -6.80
C ILE A 80 5.15 -3.21 -7.69
N HIS A 81 3.89 -3.62 -7.70
CA HIS A 81 3.35 -4.66 -8.56
C HIS A 81 2.35 -4.03 -9.52
N GLU A 82 2.48 -4.28 -10.81
CA GLU A 82 1.48 -3.88 -11.80
C GLU A 82 0.51 -5.04 -12.06
N VAL A 83 -0.79 -4.75 -12.01
CA VAL A 83 -1.86 -5.73 -12.22
C VAL A 83 -2.77 -5.21 -13.34
N ASP A 84 -2.98 -6.02 -14.38
CA ASP A 84 -3.84 -5.66 -15.52
C ASP A 84 -5.33 -5.73 -15.19
#